data_AF-A0A5J4RUD4-F1
#
_entry.id   AF-A0A5J4RUD4-F1
#
_cell.length_a   1.000
_cell.length_b   1.000
_cell.length_c   1.000
_cell.angle_alpha   90.00
_cell.angle_beta   90.00
_cell.angle_gamma   90.00
#
_symmetry.space_group_name_H-M   'P 1'
#
loop_
_entity.id
_entity.type
_entity.pdbx_description
1 polymer ?
#
loop_
_entity_poly.entity_id
_entity_poly.type
_entity_poly.pdbx_seq_one_letter_code
_entity_poly.pdbx_strand_id
1 'polypeptide(L)' 'IKEHTDAMIKARKSANKIESEREKAIVYHDKIVPMLEEIRYHIDKLELIVDNQIWTLPKYRELLFIR' A
#
# COMPACT_ATOMS: atom_id res chain seq x y z
N ILE A 1 3.80 -9.21 5.36
CA ILE A 1 2.77 -8.14 5.19
C ILE A 1 2.63 -7.29 6.44
N LYS A 2 2.21 -7.85 7.59
CA LYS A 2 1.92 -7.07 8.82
C LYS A 2 3.07 -6.16 9.27
N GLU A 3 4.31 -6.66 9.21
CA GLU A 3 5.51 -5.88 9.54
C GLU A 3 5.73 -4.69 8.58
N HIS A 4 5.50 -4.87 7.27
CA HIS A 4 5.61 -3.79 6.28
C HIS A 4 4.52 -2.73 6.50
N THR A 5 3.30 -3.14 6.84
CA THR A 5 2.21 -2.21 7.19
C THR A 5 2.54 -1.43 8.46
N ASP A 6 3.06 -2.09 9.51
CA ASP A 6 3.45 -1.45 10.76
C ASP A 6 4.62 -0.47 10.54
N ALA A 7 5.58 -0.83 9.69
CA ALA A 7 6.68 0.04 9.30
C ALA A 7 6.18 1.26 8.52
N MET A 8 5.23 1.09 7.58
CA MET A 8 4.61 2.19 6.84
C MET A 8 3.83 3.14 7.77
N ILE A 9 3.11 2.61 8.76
CA ILE A 9 2.40 3.41 9.76
C ILE A 9 3.38 4.26 10.58
N LYS A 10 4.50 3.67 11.01
CA LYS A 10 5.57 4.41 11.72
C LYS A 10 6.18 5.50 10.82
N ALA A 11 6.44 5.19 9.55
CA ALA A 11 6.97 6.15 8.58
C ALA A 11 6.02 7.33 8.36
N ARG A 12 4.70 7.07 8.17
CA ARG A 12 3.67 8.12 8.10
C ARG A 12 3.60 8.97 9.35
N LYS A 13 3.69 8.36 10.53
CA LYS A 13 3.65 9.10 11.80
C LYS A 13 4.82 10.06 11.93
N SER A 14 6.01 9.66 11.48
CA SER A 14 7.19 10.54 11.43
C SER A 14 7.06 11.61 10.35
N ALA A 15 6.58 11.27 9.15
CA ALA A 15 6.40 12.21 8.05
C ALA A 15 5.34 13.30 8.36
N ASN A 16 4.30 12.96 9.11
CA ASN A 16 3.25 13.91 9.48
C ASN A 16 3.71 14.97 10.50
N LYS A 17 4.79 14.71 11.24
CA LYS A 17 5.38 15.70 12.16
C LYS A 17 6.21 16.78 11.47
N ILE A 18 6.47 16.63 10.17
CA ILE A 18 7.20 17.63 9.39
C ILE A 18 6.28 18.81 9.14
N GLU A 19 6.69 20.01 9.55
CA GLU A 19 5.92 21.26 9.34
C GLU A 19 6.05 21.77 7.90
N SER A 20 7.20 21.57 7.27
CA SER A 20 7.43 21.92 5.86
C SER A 20 6.66 20.99 4.91
N GLU A 21 5.70 21.55 4.17
CA GLU A 21 4.89 20.81 3.20
C GLU A 21 5.74 20.20 2.08
N ARG A 22 6.80 20.89 1.65
CA ARG A 22 7.70 20.41 0.60
C ARG A 22 8.50 19.20 1.06
N GLU A 23 9.05 19.24 2.28
CA GLU A 23 9.79 18.11 2.84
C GLU A 23 8.86 16.93 3.12
N LYS A 24 7.64 17.20 3.56
CA LYS A 24 6.60 16.18 3.71
C LYS A 24 6.33 15.48 2.38
N ALA A 25 6.14 16.22 1.28
CA ALA A 25 5.92 15.65 -0.04
C ALA A 25 7.08 14.75 -0.49
N ILE A 26 8.33 15.20 -0.30
CA ILE A 26 9.53 14.41 -0.63
C ILE A 26 9.57 13.11 0.18
N VAL A 27 9.34 13.18 1.49
CA VAL A 27 9.34 11.98 2.35
C VAL A 27 8.23 11.00 1.98
N TYR A 28 7.05 11.51 1.63
CA TYR A 28 5.95 10.65 1.15
C TYR A 28 6.32 9.95 -0.16
N HIS A 29 6.90 10.68 -1.11
CA HIS A 29 7.35 10.10 -2.38
C HIS A 29 8.48 9.10 -2.18
N ASP A 30 9.54 9.45 -1.47
CA ASP A 30 10.76 8.64 -1.41
C ASP A 30 10.69 7.47 -0.43
N LYS A 31 9.89 7.59 0.65
CA LYS A 31 9.79 6.54 1.67
C LYS A 31 8.46 5.80 1.68
N ILE A 32 7.34 6.50 1.47
CA ILE A 32 6.02 5.87 1.64
C ILE A 32 5.58 5.15 0.37
N VAL A 33 5.85 5.71 -0.83
CA VAL A 33 5.49 5.07 -2.10
C VAL A 33 6.18 3.70 -2.29
N PRO A 34 7.50 3.54 -2.08
CA PRO A 34 8.14 2.24 -2.24
C PRO A 34 7.63 1.17 -1.27
N MET A 35 7.31 1.56 -0.03
CA MET A 35 6.71 0.64 0.95
C MET A 35 5.30 0.19 0.53
N LEU A 36 4.55 1.06 -0.12
CA LEU A 36 3.23 0.76 -0.67
C LEU A 36 3.33 -0.24 -1.83
N GLU A 37 4.33 -0.10 -2.70
CA GLU A 37 4.59 -1.06 -3.79
C GLU A 37 4.93 -2.45 -3.25
N GLU A 38 5.76 -2.53 -2.20
CA GLU A 38 6.10 -3.80 -1.56
C GLU A 38 4.88 -4.48 -0.93
N ILE A 39 4.03 -3.71 -0.22
CA ILE A 39 2.77 -4.22 0.33
C ILE A 39 1.86 -4.72 -0.81
N ARG A 40 1.77 -3.96 -1.90
CA ARG A 40 0.96 -4.32 -3.07
C ARG A 40 1.44 -5.62 -3.71
N TYR A 41 2.75 -5.80 -3.87
CA TYR A 41 3.32 -7.04 -4.40
C TYR A 41 2.90 -8.27 -3.59
N HIS A 42 2.91 -8.16 -2.26
CA HIS A 42 2.44 -9.26 -1.41
C HIS A 42 0.93 -9.50 -1.51
N ILE A 43 0.13 -8.44 -1.65
CA ILE A 43 -1.33 -8.53 -1.85
C ILE A 43 -1.63 -9.22 -3.19
N ASP A 44 -0.99 -8.82 -4.28
CA ASP A 44 -1.19 -9.40 -5.61
C ASP A 44 -0.84 -10.90 -5.62
N LYS A 45 0.19 -11.31 -4.88
CA LYS A 45 0.51 -12.73 -4.68
C LYS A 45 -0.56 -13.48 -3.88
N LEU A 46 -1.12 -12.86 -2.85
CA LEU A 46 -2.21 -13.46 -2.09
C LEU A 46 -3.48 -13.57 -2.94
N GLU A 47 -3.78 -12.60 -3.80
CA GLU A 47 -4.93 -12.61 -4.71
C GLU A 47 -4.91 -13.83 -5.66
N LEU A 48 -3.72 -14.32 -6.03
CA LEU A 48 -3.54 -15.51 -6.86
C LEU A 48 -3.74 -16.83 -6.11
N ILE A 49 -3.47 -16.86 -4.80
CA ILE A 49 -3.49 -18.08 -3.97
C ILE A 49 -4.82 -18.22 -3.22
N VAL A 50 -5.42 -17.10 -2.83
CA VAL A 50 -6.66 -17.05 -2.04
C VAL A 50 -7.86 -17.20 -2.96
N ASP A 51 -8.78 -18.09 -2.56
CA ASP A 51 -10.01 -18.33 -3.28
C ASP A 51 -10.89 -17.06 -3.33
N ASN A 52 -11.51 -16.86 -4.49
CA ASN A 52 -12.31 -15.67 -4.81
C ASN A 52 -13.47 -15.47 -3.83
N GLN A 53 -14.02 -16.56 -3.28
CA GLN A 53 -15.15 -16.51 -2.35
C GLN A 53 -14.81 -15.89 -0.98
N ILE A 54 -13.53 -15.88 -0.58
CA ILE A 54 -13.06 -15.34 0.70
C ILE A 54 -12.58 -13.88 0.52
N TRP A 55 -12.30 -13.47 -0.71
CA TRP A 55 -11.78 -12.15 -1.03
C TRP A 55 -12.91 -11.13 -1.10
N THR A 56 -13.01 -10.26 -0.09
CA THR A 56 -14.14 -9.31 0.08
C THR A 56 -14.06 -8.06 -0.79
N LEU A 57 -12.97 -7.87 -1.54
CA LEU A 57 -12.76 -6.72 -2.42
C LEU A 57 -12.85 -7.16 -3.89
N PRO A 58 -13.34 -6.32 -4.81
CA PRO A 58 -13.31 -6.62 -6.24
C PRO A 58 -11.87 -6.85 -6.71
N LYS A 59 -11.63 -7.90 -7.49
CA LYS A 59 -10.30 -8.19 -8.03
C LYS A 59 -9.87 -7.12 -9.03
N TYR A 60 -8.57 -6.92 -9.20
CA TYR A 60 -8.06 -5.91 -10.15
C TYR A 60 -8.56 -6.16 -11.57
N ARG A 61 -8.75 -7.43 -11.94
CA ARG A 61 -9.31 -7.82 -13.24
C ARG A 61 -10.78 -7.42 -13.38
N GLU A 62 -11.55 -7.51 -12.30
CA GLU A 62 -12.95 -7.05 -12.32
C GLU A 62 -12.97 -5.53 -12.48
N LEU A 63 -12.20 -4.79 -11.70
CA LEU A 63 -12.13 -3.32 -11.81
C LEU A 63 -11.70 -2.83 -13.20
N LEU A 64 -10.78 -3.53 -13.87
CA LEU A 64 -10.26 -3.14 -15.18
C LEU A 64 -11.13 -3.63 -16.36
N PHE A 65 -11.97 -4.64 -16.16
CA PHE A 65 -12.79 -5.24 -17.22
C PHE A 65 -14.30 -5.22 -16.95
N ILE A 66 -14.79 -4.46 -15.96
CA ILE A 66 -16.22 -4.10 -15.89
C ILE A 66 -16.56 -3.37 -17.19
N ARG A 67 -17.25 -4.07 -18.08
CA ARG A 67 -17.84 -3.55 -19.30
C ARG A 67 -19.29 -4.03 -19.39
#